data_AF-A0A3C1M3S7-F1
#
_entry.id   AF-A0A3C1M3S7-F1
#
_cell.length_a   1.000
_cell.length_b   1.000
_cell.length_c   1.000
_cell.angle_alpha   90.00
_cell.angle_beta   90.00
_cell.angle_gamma   90.00
#
_symmetry.space_group_name_H-M   'P 1'
#
loop_
_entity.id
_entity.type
_entity.pdbx_description
1 polymer ?
#
loop_
_entity_poly.entity_id
_entity_poly.type
_entity_poly.pdbx_seq_one_letter_code
_entity_poly.pdbx_strand_id
1 'polypeptide(L)'
;MSKIWLNGLAIALLLGGSGLAWADDRDGAVSLEQALGCLRAAVAARPGQVQDLDIKREDGRLVCKVEIVNRQDEYEVKLDAGTRQILRVKRD
;
A
#
# COMPACT_ATOMS: atom_id res chain seq x y z
N MET A 1 -4.39 9.29 28.51
CA MET A 1 -3.54 8.09 28.34
C MET A 1 -3.85 7.50 26.97
N SER A 2 -3.14 7.95 25.93
CA SER A 2 -3.36 7.48 24.57
C SER A 2 -2.37 6.36 24.28
N LYS A 3 -2.87 5.14 24.18
CA LYS A 3 -2.11 3.94 23.81
C LYS A 3 -1.95 3.94 22.30
N ILE A 4 -0.84 4.49 21.83
CA ILE A 4 -0.41 4.37 20.43
C ILE A 4 0.06 2.93 20.27
N TRP A 5 -0.78 2.08 19.66
CA TRP A 5 -0.33 0.79 19.14
C TRP A 5 0.38 1.09 17.82
N LEU A 6 1.71 1.13 17.85
CA LEU A 6 2.54 1.08 16.65
C LEU A 6 2.35 -0.30 16.01
N ASN A 7 1.36 -0.44 15.15
CA ASN A 7 1.19 -1.65 14.37
C ASN A 7 2.18 -1.66 13.21
N GLY A 8 3.19 -2.51 13.34
CA GLY A 8 3.71 -3.35 12.26
C GLY A 8 4.44 -2.64 11.10
N LEU A 9 5.75 -2.46 11.25
CA LEU A 9 6.63 -2.32 10.08
C LEU A 9 6.78 -3.72 9.45
N ALA A 10 5.95 -4.05 8.46
CA ALA A 10 6.01 -5.31 7.72
C ALA A 10 6.69 -5.10 6.37
N ILE A 11 8.01 -4.89 6.36
CA ILE A 11 8.77 -4.97 5.10
C ILE A 11 8.95 -6.45 4.77
N ALA A 12 7.94 -7.04 4.12
CA ALA A 12 8.00 -8.39 3.56
C ALA A 12 8.84 -8.39 2.27
N LEU A 13 10.17 -8.42 2.41
CA LEU A 13 11.09 -8.77 1.33
C LEU A 13 10.95 -10.27 1.02
N LEU A 14 10.06 -10.58 0.07
CA LEU A 14 9.90 -11.91 -0.52
C LEU A 14 11.11 -12.25 -1.40
N LEU A 15 12.20 -12.69 -0.78
CA LEU A 15 13.26 -13.42 -1.47
C LEU A 15 12.77 -14.87 -1.66
N GLY A 16 12.38 -15.18 -2.90
CA GLY A 16 11.85 -16.48 -3.31
C GLY A 16 12.86 -17.61 -3.11
N GLY A 17 12.48 -18.58 -2.27
CA GLY A 17 13.11 -19.89 -2.16
C GLY A 17 12.15 -20.97 -2.66
N SER A 18 12.47 -21.57 -3.80
CA SER A 18 11.62 -22.50 -4.55
C SER A 18 11.54 -23.89 -3.89
N GLY A 19 10.34 -24.32 -3.50
CA GLY A 19 10.09 -25.70 -3.11
C GLY A 19 8.60 -25.99 -2.93
N LEU A 20 8.05 -26.78 -3.86
CA LEU A 20 6.73 -27.42 -3.88
C LEU A 20 5.56 -26.56 -4.41
N ALA A 21 4.97 -27.08 -5.49
CA ALA A 21 3.86 -26.53 -6.25
C ALA A 21 2.57 -26.46 -5.42
N TRP A 22 1.83 -25.34 -5.50
CA TRP A 22 0.40 -25.21 -5.85
C TRP A 22 0.01 -23.72 -5.89
N ALA A 23 -0.93 -23.39 -6.80
CA ALA A 23 -1.48 -22.09 -7.17
C ALA A 23 -0.64 -21.23 -8.14
N ASP A 24 -1.18 -21.06 -9.34
CA ASP A 24 -0.88 -19.98 -10.27
C ASP A 24 -1.21 -18.65 -9.59
N ASP A 25 -0.23 -18.06 -8.90
CA ASP A 25 -0.34 -16.73 -8.29
C ASP A 25 0.68 -15.80 -8.95
N ARG A 26 0.42 -15.49 -10.23
CA ARG A 26 1.05 -14.33 -10.88
C ARG A 26 0.24 -13.05 -10.62
N ASP A 27 -0.42 -12.93 -9.47
CA ASP A 27 -1.23 -11.74 -9.13
C ASP A 27 -0.41 -10.68 -8.35
N GLY A 28 0.82 -11.01 -7.90
CA GLY A 28 1.62 -10.17 -7.00
C GLY A 28 2.79 -9.38 -7.61
N ALA A 29 3.04 -9.46 -8.92
CA ALA A 29 4.17 -8.73 -9.54
C ALA A 29 3.78 -7.28 -9.83
N VAL A 30 3.77 -6.46 -8.78
CA VAL A 30 3.58 -5.00 -8.90
C VAL A 30 4.83 -4.41 -9.55
N SER A 31 4.66 -3.67 -10.65
CA SER A 31 5.80 -3.00 -11.28
C SER A 31 6.27 -1.83 -10.41
N LEU A 32 7.57 -1.54 -10.43
CA LEU A 32 8.14 -0.38 -9.73
C LEU A 32 7.44 0.92 -10.17
N GLU A 33 7.10 1.04 -11.45
CA GLU A 33 6.38 2.21 -11.98
C GLU A 33 4.97 2.35 -11.39
N GLN A 34 4.26 1.23 -11.18
CA GLN A 34 2.95 1.23 -10.54
C GLN A 34 3.07 1.67 -9.08
N ALA A 35 4.00 1.08 -8.33
CA ALA A 35 4.26 1.46 -6.94
C ALA A 35 4.59 2.96 -6.81
N LEU A 36 5.54 3.46 -7.61
CA LEU A 36 5.92 4.87 -7.63
C LEU A 36 4.77 5.78 -8.05
N GLY A 37 3.96 5.37 -9.02
CA GLY A 37 2.77 6.10 -9.46
C GLY A 37 1.75 6.26 -8.34
N CYS A 38 1.51 5.19 -7.58
CA CYS A 38 0.58 5.21 -6.46
C CYS A 38 1.11 6.06 -5.29
N LEU A 39 2.39 5.91 -4.95
CA LEU A 39 3.03 6.73 -3.91
C LEU A 39 2.93 8.23 -4.23
N ARG A 40 3.23 8.61 -5.48
CA ARG A 40 3.10 10.02 -5.90
C ARG A 40 1.69 10.54 -5.76
N ALA A 41 0.69 9.77 -6.21
CA ALA A 41 -0.71 10.16 -6.10
C ALA A 41 -1.16 10.27 -4.63
N ALA A 42 -0.76 9.32 -3.79
CA ALA A 42 -1.12 9.31 -2.38
C ALA A 42 -0.50 10.49 -1.62
N VAL A 43 0.80 10.76 -1.82
CA VAL A 43 1.50 11.89 -1.18
C VAL A 43 0.99 13.24 -1.69
N ALA A 44 0.60 13.33 -2.96
CA ALA A 44 -0.05 14.53 -3.51
C ALA A 44 -1.41 14.78 -2.87
N ALA A 45 -2.19 13.72 -2.59
CA ALA A 45 -3.48 13.83 -1.91
C ALA A 45 -3.32 14.15 -0.41
N ARG A 46 -2.35 13.52 0.25
CA ARG A 46 -2.03 13.71 1.68
C ARG A 46 -0.51 13.79 1.86
N PRO A 47 0.05 14.98 2.09
CA PRO A 47 1.49 15.09 2.33
C PRO A 47 1.85 14.49 3.70
N GLY A 48 2.96 13.77 3.75
CA GLY A 48 3.49 13.15 4.97
C GLY A 48 4.56 12.11 4.65
N GLN A 49 5.01 11.40 5.67
CA GLN A 49 5.94 10.28 5.53
C GLN A 49 5.16 9.01 5.19
N VAL A 50 5.49 8.38 4.08
CA VAL A 50 4.94 7.06 3.74
C VAL A 50 5.57 6.03 4.66
N GLN A 51 4.73 5.31 5.39
CA GLN A 51 5.12 4.23 6.28
C GLN A 51 4.99 2.86 5.61
N ASP A 52 3.95 2.68 4.78
CA ASP A 52 3.67 1.41 4.13
C ASP A 52 2.99 1.59 2.76
N LEU A 53 3.15 0.58 1.90
CA LEU A 53 2.59 0.51 0.56
C LEU A 53 2.17 -0.94 0.30
N ASP A 54 0.86 -1.15 0.21
CA ASP A 54 0.28 -2.44 -0.17
C ASP A 54 -0.47 -2.28 -1.49
N ILE A 55 -0.18 -3.15 -2.46
CA ILE A 55 -0.85 -3.17 -3.75
C ILE A 55 -1.35 -4.59 -3.99
N LYS A 56 -2.67 -4.71 -4.05
CA LYS A 56 -3.35 -6.00 -4.13
C LYS A 56 -4.58 -5.91 -5.02
N ARG A 57 -5.06 -7.05 -5.48
CA ARG A 57 -6.28 -7.12 -6.28
C ARG A 57 -7.48 -7.32 -5.35
N GLU A 58 -8.39 -6.37 -5.34
CA GLU A 58 -9.67 -6.43 -4.63
C GLU A 58 -10.80 -6.33 -5.66
N ASP A 59 -11.77 -7.26 -5.61
CA ASP A 59 -12.91 -7.32 -6.54
C ASP A 59 -12.50 -7.26 -8.03
N GLY A 60 -11.42 -7.96 -8.39
CA GLY A 60 -10.88 -8.00 -9.76
C GLY A 60 -10.09 -6.76 -10.17
N ARG A 61 -9.95 -5.76 -9.30
CA ARG A 61 -9.28 -4.49 -9.56
C ARG A 61 -8.02 -4.33 -8.72
N LEU A 62 -6.96 -3.78 -9.32
CA LEU A 62 -5.73 -3.49 -8.58
C LEU A 62 -5.94 -2.23 -7.73
N VAL A 63 -5.88 -2.38 -6.41
CA VAL A 63 -6.04 -1.32 -5.43
C VAL A 63 -4.71 -1.12 -4.73
N CYS A 64 -4.30 0.14 -4.60
CA CYS A 64 -3.18 0.54 -3.79
C CYS A 64 -3.66 1.18 -2.49
N LYS A 65 -3.08 0.74 -1.38
CA LYS A 65 -3.22 1.33 -0.07
C LYS A 65 -1.86 1.91 0.34
N VAL A 66 -1.84 3.19 0.67
CA VAL A 66 -0.65 3.90 1.16
C VAL A 66 -0.95 4.43 2.55
N GLU A 67 -0.10 4.08 3.51
CA GLU A 67 -0.17 4.61 4.87
C GLU A 67 0.80 5.79 5.01
N ILE A 68 0.27 6.94 5.39
CA ILE A 68 0.99 8.21 5.46
C ILE A 68 0.84 8.80 6.85
N VAL A 69 1.96 8.99 7.54
CA VAL A 69 2.01 9.65 8.84
C VAL A 69 2.36 11.12 8.66
N ASN A 70 1.58 11.99 9.28
CA ASN A 70 1.85 13.42 9.36
C ASN A 70 1.74 13.88 10.81
N ARG A 71 2.88 14.25 11.40
CA ARG A 71 3.04 14.63 12.81
C ARG A 71 2.55 13.55 13.77
N GLN A 72 1.28 13.60 14.15
CA GLN A 72 0.63 12.70 15.10
C GLN A 72 -0.60 12.00 14.50
N ASP A 73 -0.95 12.33 13.25
CA ASP A 73 -2.05 11.71 12.54
C ASP A 73 -1.51 10.65 11.57
N GLU A 74 -2.22 9.53 11.48
CA GLU A 74 -2.03 8.52 10.43
C GLU A 74 -3.16 8.61 9.41
N TYR A 75 -2.81 8.50 8.13
CA TYR A 75 -3.75 8.53 7.02
C TYR A 75 -3.58 7.29 6.16
N GLU A 76 -4.67 6.55 5.98
CA GLU A 76 -4.78 5.52 4.96
C GLU A 76 -5.35 6.16 3.69
N VAL A 77 -4.56 6.15 2.61
CA VAL A 77 -4.97 6.58 1.28
C VAL A 77 -5.15 5.35 0.40
N LYS A 78 -6.38 5.08 -0.01
CA LYS A 78 -6.72 4.02 -0.96
C LYS A 78 -6.99 4.62 -2.34
N LEU A 79 -6.34 4.07 -3.35
CA LEU A 79 -6.44 4.53 -4.73
C LEU A 79 -6.42 3.36 -5.71
N ASP A 80 -6.99 3.58 -6.89
CA ASP A 80 -6.96 2.62 -7.99
C ASP A 80 -5.57 2.59 -8.63
N ALA A 81 -4.88 1.45 -8.65
CA ALA A 81 -3.49 1.38 -9.07
C ALA A 81 -3.27 1.57 -10.58
N GLY A 82 -4.32 1.38 -11.41
CA GLY A 82 -4.26 1.60 -12.86
C GLY A 82 -4.48 3.07 -13.25
N THR A 83 -5.52 3.68 -12.68
CA THR A 83 -5.97 5.05 -13.00
C THR A 83 -5.39 6.11 -12.07
N ARG A 84 -4.88 5.71 -10.90
CA ARG A 84 -4.39 6.58 -9.81
C ARG A 84 -5.49 7.46 -9.18
N GLN A 85 -6.76 7.10 -9.38
CA GLN A 85 -7.89 7.80 -8.77
C GLN A 85 -7.95 7.50 -7.28
N ILE A 86 -8.03 8.54 -6.45
CA ILE A 86 -8.26 8.39 -5.01
C ILE A 86 -9.67 7.87 -4.77
N LEU A 87 -9.75 6.71 -4.12
CA LEU A 87 -11.01 6.03 -3.79
C LEU A 87 -11.47 6.40 -2.39
N ARG A 88 -10.52 6.51 -1.46
CA ARG A 88 -10.80 6.83 -0.07
C ARG A 88 -9.57 7.42 0.61
N VAL A 89 -9.80 8.39 1.48
CA VAL A 89 -8.83 8.83 2.46
C VAL A 89 -9.48 8.68 3.83
N LYS A 90 -8.83 7.94 4.72
CA LYS A 90 -9.28 7.76 6.11
C LYS A 90 -8.16 8.24 7.03
N ARG A 91 -8.50 9.03 8.04
CA ARG A 91 -7.62 9.25 9.20
C ARG A 91 -7.88 8.11 10.18
N ASP A 92 -6.81 7.49 10.66
CA ASP A 92 -6.91 6.51 11.75
C ASP A 92 -6.94 7.17 13.13
#